data_AF-A0A7X7UBT2-F1
#
_entry.id   AF-A0A7X7UBT2-F1
#
_cell.length_a   1.000
_cell.length_b   1.000
_cell.length_c   1.000
_cell.angle_alpha   90.00
_cell.angle_beta   90.00
_cell.angle_gamma   90.00
#
_symmetry.space_group_name_H-M   'P 1'
#
loop_
_entity.id
_entity.type
_entity.pdbx_description
1 polymer ?
#
loop_
_entity_poly.entity_id
_entity_poly.type
_entity_poly.pdbx_seq_one_letter_code
_entity_poly.pdbx_strand_id
1 'polypeptide(L)'
;MKKFLIFFAIGSLLLVAQSIWSVFFHTRSAPEFVFILVVFSGIYHKPFGGMILAFILGFMVDSLTGLLPGLFASIYTLTFVFCRLAGRRFYMRSYPFQVLIVLATTLLAKILEYIVLNWLAERGHPGLAFFWPMWPLFVWNALAAIPLIGWLERTEQRLSDRYMHHVFEHRGFI
;
A
#
# COMPACT_ATOMS: atom_id res chain seq x y z
N MET A 1 -17.33 9.35 3.11
CA MET A 1 -16.72 9.17 4.44
C MET A 1 -16.74 7.71 4.90
N LYS A 2 -17.88 6.98 4.84
CA LYS A 2 -17.95 5.56 5.23
C LYS A 2 -16.87 4.65 4.59
N LYS A 3 -16.65 4.74 3.26
CA LYS A 3 -15.61 3.96 2.57
C LYS A 3 -14.20 4.24 3.11
N PHE A 4 -13.86 5.52 3.33
CA PHE A 4 -12.56 5.90 3.90
C PHE A 4 -12.31 5.25 5.27
N LEU A 5 -13.29 5.30 6.16
CA LEU A 5 -13.18 4.70 7.50
C LEU A 5 -12.98 3.18 7.44
N ILE A 6 -13.66 2.49 6.52
CA ILE A 6 -13.50 1.05 6.34
C ILE A 6 -12.09 0.72 5.85
N PHE A 7 -11.59 1.43 4.83
CA PHE A 7 -10.23 1.21 4.32
C PHE A 7 -9.17 1.59 5.35
N PHE A 8 -9.42 2.60 6.19
CA PHE A 8 -8.57 2.94 7.33
C PHE A 8 -8.53 1.82 8.38
N ALA A 9 -9.68 1.26 8.74
CA ALA A 9 -9.76 0.13 9.66
C ALA A 9 -9.04 -1.11 9.09
N ILE A 10 -9.24 -1.41 7.81
CA ILE A 10 -8.53 -2.48 7.10
C ILE A 10 -7.02 -2.23 7.12
N GLY A 11 -6.58 -1.02 6.78
CA GLY A 11 -5.15 -0.66 6.80
C GLY A 11 -4.53 -0.81 8.19
N SER A 12 -5.27 -0.42 9.24
CA SER A 12 -4.83 -0.59 10.63
C SER A 12 -4.72 -2.08 11.01
N LEU A 13 -5.67 -2.91 10.60
CA LEU A 13 -5.61 -4.37 10.82
C LEU A 13 -4.44 -5.01 10.07
N LEU A 14 -4.21 -4.61 8.81
CA LEU A 14 -3.09 -5.07 8.02
C LEU A 14 -1.74 -4.65 8.61
N LEU A 15 -1.68 -3.46 9.23
CA LEU A 15 -0.49 -3.00 9.95
C LEU A 15 -0.19 -3.91 11.13
N VAL A 16 -1.20 -4.23 11.94
CA VAL A 16 -1.05 -5.18 13.05
C VAL A 16 -0.61 -6.56 12.55
N ALA A 17 -1.22 -7.06 11.47
CA ALA A 17 -0.84 -8.34 10.87
C ALA A 17 0.62 -8.33 10.37
N GLN A 18 1.06 -7.24 9.74
CA GLN A 18 2.44 -7.04 9.30
C GLN A 18 3.40 -7.06 10.49
N SER A 19 3.07 -6.37 11.59
CA SER A 19 3.88 -6.36 12.81
C SER A 19 3.97 -7.74 13.46
N ILE A 20 2.85 -8.47 13.58
CA ILE A 20 2.84 -9.85 14.11
C ILE A 20 3.72 -10.76 13.25
N TRP A 21 3.64 -10.65 11.92
CA TRP A 21 4.47 -11.44 11.01
C TRP A 21 5.96 -11.18 11.23
N SER A 22 6.35 -9.91 11.32
CA SER A 22 7.74 -9.52 11.54
C SER A 22 8.30 -10.07 12.85
N VAL A 23 7.49 -10.07 13.91
CA VAL A 23 7.88 -10.64 15.22
C VAL A 23 7.95 -12.16 15.15
N PHE A 24 6.95 -12.84 14.57
CA PHE A 24 6.86 -14.29 14.60
C PHE A 24 7.97 -14.96 13.78
N PHE A 25 8.17 -14.49 12.53
CA PHE A 25 9.15 -15.09 11.63
C PHE A 25 10.57 -14.57 11.85
N HIS A 26 10.78 -13.58 12.73
CA HIS A 26 12.07 -12.93 12.96
C HIS A 26 12.78 -12.49 11.66
N THR A 27 12.00 -12.28 10.59
CA THR A 27 12.53 -11.88 9.29
C THR A 27 12.38 -10.38 9.12
N ARG A 28 13.45 -9.76 8.64
CA ARG A 28 13.45 -8.34 8.25
C ARG A 28 12.68 -8.09 6.94
N SER A 29 12.32 -9.17 6.24
CA SER A 29 11.64 -9.15 4.94
C SER A 29 10.17 -9.59 5.08
N ALA A 30 9.44 -9.01 6.04
CA ALA A 30 8.01 -9.27 6.18
C ALA A 30 7.23 -8.64 5.01
N PRO A 31 6.11 -9.23 4.56
CA PRO A 31 5.25 -8.64 3.55
C PRO A 31 4.68 -7.29 4.02
N GLU A 32 4.74 -6.30 3.14
CA GLU A 32 4.24 -4.95 3.41
C GLU A 32 2.76 -4.84 3.04
N PHE A 33 1.89 -5.44 3.85
CA PHE A 33 0.45 -5.48 3.58
C PHE A 33 -0.16 -4.08 3.43
N VAL A 34 0.28 -3.14 4.26
CA VAL A 34 -0.19 -1.74 4.20
C VAL A 34 0.24 -1.07 2.91
N PHE A 35 1.45 -1.35 2.43
CA PHE A 35 1.92 -0.82 1.15
C PHE A 35 1.07 -1.32 -0.02
N ILE A 36 0.74 -2.62 -0.04
CA ILE A 36 -0.14 -3.20 -1.07
C ILE A 36 -1.51 -2.52 -1.06
N LEU A 37 -2.08 -2.24 0.12
CA LEU A 37 -3.33 -1.49 0.24
C LEU A 37 -3.21 -0.07 -0.33
N VAL A 38 -2.09 0.61 -0.11
CA VAL A 38 -1.83 1.95 -0.65
C VAL A 38 -1.75 1.92 -2.18
N VAL A 39 -1.04 0.94 -2.75
CA VAL A 39 -0.98 0.74 -4.20
C VAL A 39 -2.39 0.50 -4.77
N PHE A 40 -3.16 -0.40 -4.16
CA PHE A 40 -4.54 -0.68 -4.53
C PHE A 40 -5.41 0.59 -4.48
N SER A 41 -5.31 1.36 -3.40
CA SER A 41 -6.01 2.64 -3.22
C SER A 41 -5.64 3.65 -4.32
N GLY A 42 -4.37 3.72 -4.72
CA GLY A 42 -3.92 4.58 -5.81
C GLY A 42 -4.62 4.29 -7.14
N ILE A 43 -4.86 3.01 -7.43
CA ILE A 43 -5.54 2.58 -8.65
C ILE A 43 -7.05 2.85 -8.57
N TYR A 44 -7.69 2.46 -7.47
CA TYR A 44 -9.16 2.35 -7.40
C TYR A 44 -9.88 3.49 -6.66
N HIS A 45 -9.26 4.13 -5.67
CA HIS A 45 -9.95 5.08 -4.78
C HIS A 45 -9.99 6.52 -5.30
N LYS A 46 -10.85 7.34 -4.66
CA LYS A 46 -10.91 8.79 -4.90
C LYS A 46 -9.59 9.44 -4.48
N PRO A 47 -9.08 10.43 -5.25
CA PRO A 47 -7.74 10.97 -5.09
C PRO A 47 -7.47 11.56 -3.70
N PHE A 48 -8.36 12.42 -3.20
CA PHE A 48 -8.15 13.11 -1.92
C PHE A 48 -8.21 12.15 -0.72
N GLY A 49 -9.23 11.28 -0.68
CA GLY A 49 -9.38 10.32 0.41
C GLY A 49 -8.29 9.25 0.44
N GLY A 50 -7.85 8.77 -0.73
CA GLY A 50 -6.78 7.78 -0.82
C GLY A 50 -5.40 8.35 -0.46
N MET A 51 -5.13 9.61 -0.83
CA MET A 51 -3.89 10.30 -0.45
C MET A 51 -3.79 10.50 1.07
N ILE A 52 -4.86 11.00 1.70
CA ILE A 52 -4.91 11.15 3.16
C ILE A 52 -4.75 9.79 3.85
N LEU A 53 -5.39 8.74 3.32
CA LEU A 53 -5.26 7.39 3.85
C LEU A 53 -3.81 6.89 3.78
N ALA A 54 -3.14 7.08 2.63
CA ALA A 54 -1.75 6.68 2.44
C ALA A 54 -0.81 7.42 3.39
N PHE A 55 -1.02 8.72 3.58
CA PHE A 55 -0.24 9.53 4.51
C PHE A 55 -0.40 9.05 5.96
N ILE A 56 -1.64 8.88 6.43
CA ILE A 56 -1.92 8.44 7.81
C ILE A 56 -1.34 7.05 8.04
N LEU A 57 -1.59 6.10 7.14
CA LEU A 57 -1.06 4.73 7.29
C LEU A 57 0.46 4.70 7.25
N GLY A 58 1.10 5.49 6.38
CA GLY A 58 2.56 5.62 6.36
C GLY A 58 3.11 6.22 7.65
N PHE A 59 2.43 7.23 8.22
CA PHE A 59 2.81 7.80 9.52
C PHE A 59 2.66 6.80 10.68
N MET A 60 1.67 5.91 10.62
CA MET A 60 1.54 4.80 11.59
C MET A 60 2.70 3.80 11.44
N VAL A 61 3.15 3.50 10.22
CA VAL A 61 4.34 2.67 9.98
C VAL A 61 5.60 3.35 10.53
N ASP A 62 5.77 4.65 10.32
CA ASP A 62 6.89 5.42 10.89
C ASP A 62 6.94 5.28 12.42
N SER A 63 5.77 5.37 13.08
CA SER A 63 5.64 5.27 14.54
C SER A 63 6.02 3.88 15.07
N LEU A 64 5.80 2.81 14.31
CA LEU A 64 6.13 1.44 14.71
C LEU A 64 7.55 1.02 14.37
N THR A 65 8.10 1.54 13.27
CA THR A 65 9.46 1.20 12.81
C THR A 65 10.54 1.98 13.55
N GLY A 66 10.22 3.18 14.06
CA GLY A 66 11.15 4.01 14.84
C GLY A 66 12.36 4.51 14.06
N LEU A 67 12.32 4.46 12.72
CA LEU A 67 13.44 4.83 11.85
C LEU A 67 13.58 6.35 11.72
N LEU A 68 12.68 6.98 10.98
CA LEU A 68 12.66 8.41 10.76
C LEU A 68 11.20 8.85 10.62
N PRO A 69 10.70 9.77 11.46
CA PRO A 69 9.33 10.24 11.36
C PRO A 69 9.09 10.92 10.01
N GLY A 70 8.04 10.49 9.31
CA GLY A 70 7.63 11.04 8.03
C GLY A 70 8.23 10.35 6.79
N LEU A 71 9.13 9.38 6.96
CA LEU A 71 9.74 8.67 5.83
C LEU A 71 8.71 7.83 5.07
N PHE A 72 8.05 6.89 5.76
CA PHE A 72 7.01 6.05 5.17
C PHE A 72 5.76 6.85 4.83
N ALA A 73 5.40 7.86 5.62
CA ALA A 73 4.33 8.79 5.26
C ALA A 73 4.56 9.43 3.88
N SER A 74 5.79 9.89 3.62
CA SER A 74 6.18 10.50 2.35
C SER A 74 6.21 9.47 1.21
N ILE A 75 6.88 8.33 1.43
CA ILE A 75 6.99 7.27 0.42
C ILE A 75 5.62 6.75 0.02
N TYR A 76 4.73 6.44 0.98
CA TYR A 76 3.42 5.88 0.69
C TYR A 76 2.53 6.89 -0.05
N THR A 77 2.62 8.17 0.32
CA THR A 77 1.90 9.24 -0.37
C THR A 77 2.40 9.42 -1.80
N LEU A 78 3.72 9.41 -2.03
CA LEU A 78 4.30 9.47 -3.37
C LEU A 78 3.91 8.26 -4.21
N THR A 79 4.02 7.05 -3.66
CA THR A 79 3.58 5.82 -4.34
C THR A 79 2.10 5.89 -4.71
N PHE A 80 1.23 6.37 -3.82
CA PHE A 80 -0.17 6.59 -4.14
C PHE A 80 -0.35 7.52 -5.34
N VAL A 81 0.35 8.65 -5.37
CA VAL A 81 0.29 9.61 -6.49
C VAL A 81 0.76 8.96 -7.80
N PHE A 82 1.89 8.25 -7.78
CA PHE A 82 2.40 7.53 -8.95
C PHE A 82 1.39 6.50 -9.46
N CYS A 83 0.86 5.65 -8.58
CA CYS A 83 -0.15 4.65 -8.92
C CYS A 83 -1.42 5.30 -9.48
N ARG A 84 -1.82 6.45 -8.94
CA ARG A 84 -3.00 7.18 -9.42
C ARG A 84 -2.79 7.76 -10.81
N LEU A 85 -1.63 8.35 -11.07
CA LEU A 85 -1.29 8.89 -12.39
C LEU A 85 -1.18 7.77 -13.42
N ALA A 86 -0.55 6.66 -13.05
CA ALA A 86 -0.40 5.48 -13.90
C ALA A 86 -1.78 4.83 -14.17
N GLY A 87 -2.60 4.64 -13.15
CA GLY A 87 -3.94 4.04 -13.26
C GLY A 87 -4.94 4.85 -14.09
N ARG A 88 -4.72 6.17 -14.26
CA ARG A 88 -5.53 6.99 -15.18
C ARG A 88 -5.17 6.79 -16.65
N ARG A 89 -3.95 6.37 -16.96
CA ARG A 89 -3.42 6.24 -18.33
C ARG A 89 -3.43 4.81 -18.85
N PHE A 90 -3.30 3.84 -17.96
CA PHE A 90 -3.22 2.42 -18.31
C PHE A 90 -4.48 1.69 -17.86
N TYR A 91 -4.94 0.72 -18.66
CA TYR A 91 -6.06 -0.17 -18.31
C TYR A 91 -5.59 -1.22 -17.27
N MET A 92 -5.32 -0.76 -16.04
CA MET A 92 -4.64 -1.52 -14.97
C MET A 92 -5.58 -2.45 -14.17
N ARG A 93 -6.70 -2.91 -14.76
CA ARG A 93 -7.67 -3.77 -14.07
C ARG A 93 -7.33 -5.27 -14.12
N SER A 94 -6.40 -5.67 -14.99
CA SER A 94 -5.97 -7.06 -15.06
C SER A 94 -5.15 -7.42 -13.83
N TYR A 95 -5.54 -8.49 -13.15
CA TYR A 95 -4.87 -9.04 -11.98
C TYR A 95 -3.33 -9.18 -12.10
N PRO A 96 -2.76 -9.76 -13.19
CA PRO A 96 -1.30 -9.86 -13.32
C PRO A 96 -0.63 -8.49 -13.43
N PHE A 97 -1.31 -7.51 -14.00
CA PHE A 97 -0.78 -6.15 -14.15
C PHE A 97 -0.72 -5.42 -12.80
N GLN A 98 -1.68 -5.65 -11.92
CA GLN A 98 -1.68 -5.09 -10.57
C GLN A 98 -0.53 -5.65 -9.72
N VAL A 99 -0.29 -6.96 -9.78
CA VAL A 99 0.86 -7.58 -9.10
C VAL A 99 2.17 -6.99 -9.63
N LEU A 100 2.27 -6.79 -10.94
CA LEU A 100 3.44 -6.15 -11.56
C LEU A 100 3.65 -4.72 -11.05
N ILE A 101 2.57 -3.92 -10.92
CA ILE A 101 2.65 -2.58 -10.33
C ILE A 101 3.10 -2.65 -8.87
N VAL A 102 2.56 -3.57 -8.06
CA VAL A 102 3.01 -3.71 -6.66
C VAL A 102 4.51 -3.99 -6.62
N LEU A 103 5.02 -4.88 -7.47
CA LEU A 103 6.44 -5.18 -7.52
C LEU A 103 7.27 -3.98 -7.97
N ALA A 104 6.89 -3.33 -9.08
CA ALA A 104 7.59 -2.16 -9.59
C ALA A 104 7.63 -1.01 -8.57
N THR A 105 6.50 -0.77 -7.89
CA THR A 105 6.40 0.28 -6.86
C THR A 105 7.09 -0.10 -5.57
N THR A 106 7.13 -1.39 -5.19
CA THR A 106 7.95 -1.87 -4.06
C THR A 106 9.42 -1.57 -4.33
N LEU A 107 9.91 -1.87 -5.55
CA LEU A 107 11.29 -1.57 -5.94
C LEU A 107 11.60 -0.09 -5.82
N LEU A 108 10.75 0.74 -6.41
CA LEU A 108 10.91 2.19 -6.38
C LEU A 108 10.86 2.73 -4.94
N ALA A 109 9.93 2.26 -4.12
CA ALA A 109 9.79 2.66 -2.73
C ALA A 109 11.05 2.31 -1.91
N LYS A 110 11.61 1.11 -2.09
CA LYS A 110 12.81 0.67 -1.37
C LYS A 110 14.08 1.39 -1.83
N ILE A 111 14.19 1.69 -3.13
CA ILE A 111 15.27 2.55 -3.65
C ILE A 111 15.16 3.96 -3.04
N LEU A 112 13.96 4.54 -2.97
CA LEU A 112 13.75 5.85 -2.36
C LEU A 112 14.05 5.84 -0.86
N GLU A 113 13.53 4.87 -0.11
CA GLU A 113 13.83 4.67 1.31
C GLU A 113 15.33 4.64 1.54
N TYR A 114 16.03 3.88 0.70
CA TYR A 114 17.48 3.75 0.76
C TYR A 114 18.21 5.07 0.46
N ILE A 115 17.88 5.76 -0.62
CA ILE A 115 18.50 7.05 -0.98
C ILE A 115 18.34 8.05 0.17
N VAL A 116 17.13 8.15 0.72
CA VAL A 116 16.82 9.09 1.80
C VAL A 116 17.59 8.75 3.08
N LEU A 117 17.58 7.48 3.49
CA LEU A 117 18.33 7.03 4.67
C LEU A 117 19.85 7.21 4.49
N ASN A 118 20.38 6.95 3.31
CA ASN A 118 21.81 7.11 3.04
C ASN A 118 22.22 8.59 3.05
N TRP A 119 21.37 9.45 2.51
CA TRP A 119 21.60 10.90 2.48
C TRP A 119 21.55 11.52 3.88
N LEU A 120 20.64 11.04 4.75
CA LEU A 120 20.49 11.56 6.12
C LEU A 120 21.48 10.97 7.13
N ALA A 121 21.82 9.70 7.01
CA ALA A 121 22.61 8.99 8.02
C ALA A 121 24.12 8.95 7.71
N GLU A 122 24.57 9.64 6.66
CA GLU A 122 25.96 9.62 6.13
C GLU A 122 26.56 8.21 6.05
N ARG A 123 25.70 7.20 5.83
CA ARG A 123 26.17 5.81 5.73
C ARG A 123 26.95 5.69 4.41
N GLY A 124 28.15 5.11 4.51
CA GLY A 124 28.99 4.84 3.35
C GLY A 124 28.29 3.94 2.32
N HIS A 125 28.80 3.94 1.08
CA HIS A 125 28.22 3.22 -0.05
C HIS A 125 27.95 1.74 0.29
N PRO A 126 26.69 1.28 0.33
CA PRO A 126 26.40 -0.12 0.39
C PRO A 126 26.56 -0.70 -1.00
N GLY A 127 27.44 -1.67 -1.11
CA GLY A 127 27.55 -2.51 -2.29
C GLY A 127 26.35 -3.45 -2.43
N LEU A 128 26.59 -4.61 -3.04
CA LEU A 128 25.59 -5.63 -3.33
C LEU A 128 24.79 -6.14 -2.12
N ALA A 129 25.27 -5.90 -0.88
CA ALA A 129 24.59 -6.26 0.36
C ALA A 129 23.21 -5.60 0.53
N PHE A 130 22.96 -4.46 -0.13
CA PHE A 130 21.63 -3.83 -0.14
C PHE A 130 20.57 -4.67 -0.84
N PHE A 131 20.94 -5.35 -1.94
CA PHE A 131 20.00 -6.12 -2.76
C PHE A 131 19.65 -7.47 -2.14
N TRP A 132 20.50 -8.01 -1.28
CA TRP A 132 20.27 -9.32 -0.66
C TRP A 132 18.94 -9.44 0.10
N PRO A 133 18.58 -8.53 1.03
CA PRO A 133 17.30 -8.58 1.73
C PRO A 133 16.08 -8.19 0.87
N MET A 134 16.30 -7.63 -0.32
CA MET A 134 15.21 -7.24 -1.22
C MET A 134 14.50 -8.45 -1.81
N TRP A 135 15.23 -9.46 -2.27
CA TRP A 135 14.65 -10.62 -2.96
C TRP A 135 13.54 -11.31 -2.16
N PRO A 136 13.72 -11.64 -0.87
CA PRO A 136 12.64 -12.21 -0.07
C PRO A 136 11.44 -11.26 0.06
N LEU A 137 11.69 -9.95 0.21
CA LEU A 137 10.62 -8.97 0.29
C LEU A 137 9.79 -8.90 -1.00
N PHE A 138 10.43 -8.95 -2.17
CA PHE A 138 9.74 -9.01 -3.46
C PHE A 138 8.85 -10.23 -3.57
N VAL A 139 9.38 -11.40 -3.19
CA VAL A 139 8.62 -12.66 -3.20
C VAL A 139 7.43 -12.56 -2.25
N TRP A 140 7.63 -12.07 -1.02
CA TRP A 140 6.54 -11.92 -0.07
C TRP A 140 5.48 -10.91 -0.52
N ASN A 141 5.87 -9.78 -1.09
CA ASN A 141 4.93 -8.80 -1.62
C ASN A 141 4.18 -9.34 -2.85
N ALA A 142 4.82 -10.07 -3.77
CA ALA A 142 4.13 -10.74 -4.86
C ALA A 142 3.10 -11.75 -4.36
N LEU A 143 3.51 -12.63 -3.45
CA LEU A 143 2.66 -13.68 -2.89
C LEU A 143 1.50 -13.09 -2.09
N ALA A 144 1.73 -12.02 -1.32
CA ALA A 144 0.71 -11.34 -0.54
C ALA A 144 -0.24 -10.50 -1.41
N ALA A 145 0.28 -9.90 -2.49
CA ALA A 145 -0.52 -9.05 -3.39
C ALA A 145 -1.67 -9.82 -4.01
N ILE A 146 -1.44 -11.07 -4.42
CA ILE A 146 -2.45 -11.94 -5.02
C ILE A 146 -3.72 -12.02 -4.15
N PRO A 147 -3.72 -12.70 -2.98
CA PRO A 147 -4.93 -12.86 -2.17
C PRO A 147 -5.46 -11.53 -1.65
N LEU A 148 -4.57 -10.57 -1.32
CA LEU A 148 -4.98 -9.30 -0.72
C LEU A 148 -5.73 -8.43 -1.71
N ILE A 149 -5.21 -8.27 -2.94
CA ILE A 149 -5.88 -7.51 -4.00
C ILE A 149 -7.23 -8.16 -4.33
N GLY A 150 -7.28 -9.48 -4.51
CA GLY A 150 -8.53 -10.18 -4.82
C GLY A 150 -9.58 -10.01 -3.71
N TRP A 151 -9.14 -9.98 -2.44
CA TRP A 151 -10.03 -9.69 -1.32
C TRP A 151 -10.47 -8.22 -1.31
N LEU A 152 -9.56 -7.27 -1.55
CA LEU A 152 -9.86 -5.84 -1.60
C LEU A 152 -10.84 -5.50 -2.72
N GLU A 153 -10.68 -6.06 -3.92
CA GLU A 153 -11.62 -5.89 -5.04
C GLU A 153 -13.02 -6.37 -4.66
N ARG A 154 -13.14 -7.54 -4.02
CA ARG A 154 -14.44 -8.04 -3.53
C ARG A 154 -15.07 -7.10 -2.50
N THR A 155 -14.27 -6.54 -1.59
CA THR A 155 -14.79 -5.56 -0.62
C THR A 155 -15.24 -4.26 -1.28
N GLU A 156 -14.50 -3.80 -2.29
CA GLU A 156 -14.86 -2.60 -3.04
C GLU A 156 -16.16 -2.78 -3.82
N GLN A 157 -16.32 -3.91 -4.53
CA GLN A 157 -17.55 -4.26 -5.25
C GLN A 157 -18.76 -4.26 -4.31
N ARG A 158 -18.67 -4.97 -3.18
CA ARG A 158 -19.74 -5.01 -2.16
C ARG A 158 -20.10 -3.62 -1.62
N LEU A 159 -19.12 -2.75 -1.44
CA LEU A 159 -19.33 -1.38 -0.97
C LEU A 159 -19.87 -0.46 -2.06
N SER A 160 -19.61 -0.76 -3.33
CA SER A 160 -20.19 -0.05 -4.47
C SER A 160 -21.66 -0.42 -4.65
N ASP A 161 -22.00 -1.70 -4.59
CA ASP A 161 -23.36 -2.20 -4.77
C ASP A 161 -24.33 -1.66 -3.71
N ARG A 162 -23.92 -1.68 -2.42
CA ARG A 162 -24.74 -1.07 -1.33
C ARG A 162 -24.96 0.42 -1.52
N TYR A 163 -23.99 1.13 -2.10
CA TYR A 163 -24.13 2.56 -2.31
C TYR A 163 -25.16 2.85 -3.41
N MET A 164 -25.21 2.02 -4.45
CA MET A 164 -26.19 2.16 -5.52
C MET A 164 -27.61 1.89 -5.01
N HIS A 165 -27.82 0.83 -4.22
CA HIS A 165 -29.13 0.53 -3.63
C HIS A 165 -29.70 1.71 -2.80
N HIS A 166 -28.91 2.32 -1.93
CA HIS A 166 -29.37 3.48 -1.16
C HIS A 166 -29.67 4.71 -2.02
N VAL A 167 -28.96 4.90 -3.14
CA VAL A 167 -29.23 6.02 -4.06
C VAL A 167 -30.54 5.79 -4.82
N PHE A 168 -30.85 4.55 -5.21
CA PHE A 168 -32.12 4.23 -5.87
C PHE A 168 -33.32 4.33 -4.93
N GLU A 169 -33.17 3.88 -3.68
CA GLU A 169 -34.21 3.97 -2.64
C GLU A 169 -34.56 5.43 -2.30
N HIS A 170 -33.56 6.33 -2.24
CA HIS A 170 -33.82 7.76 -2.03
C HIS A 170 -34.37 8.52 -3.24
N ARG A 171 -34.27 7.97 -4.45
CA ARG A 171 -34.79 8.61 -5.67
C ARG A 171 -36.20 8.17 -6.05
N GLY A 172 -36.89 7.39 -5.20
CA GLY A 172 -38.29 7.00 -5.40
C GLY A 172 -38.51 6.12 -6.64
N PHE A 173 -37.50 5.33 -7.03
CA PHE A 173 -37.61 4.37 -8.14
C PHE A 173 -38.08 2.98 -7.70
N ILE A 174 -38.57 2.84 -6.46
CA ILE A 174 -39.25 1.65 -5.93
C ILE A 174 -40.44 2.12 -5.10
#